data_AF-A0A521X874-F1
#
_entry.id   AF-A0A521X874-F1
#
_cell.length_a   1.000
_cell.length_b   1.000
_cell.length_c   1.000
_cell.angle_alpha   90.00
_cell.angle_beta   90.00
_cell.angle_gamma   90.00
#
_symmetry.space_group_name_H-M   'P 1'
#
loop_
_entity.id
_entity.type
_entity.pdbx_description
1 polymer ?
#
loop_
_entity_poly.entity_id
_entity_poly.type
_entity_poly.pdbx_seq_one_letter_code
_entity_poly.pdbx_strand_id
1 'polypeptide(L)'
;SGKRVHLLTSPNRYRALTALFLLAPQTPMLFQGQEFAATSPFFYFADHKDEIAYLVARGRSHFLAQFRSLATPEMQARLPDPGNPVTFTHSKLNLNDRYLHKEEYALHCDLLSLRRNDAVFQASQQSNRIDGAVLSQDALVMRFFGENPGDDRLLLVNLSRDLHLVPAPEPLLAPPNGRVWDAAWASEDPRYGGLGMPPWPTRGNWYLQGESAVVLNPVNQLKDTVNHE
;
A
#
# COMPACT_ATOMS: atom_id res chain seq x y z
N SER A 1 18.12 11.58 -4.44
CA SER A 1 17.11 11.79 -5.51
C SER A 1 15.81 12.22 -4.85
N GLY A 2 14.94 12.96 -5.53
CA GLY A 2 13.61 13.34 -5.03
C GLY A 2 12.49 12.42 -5.53
N LYS A 3 12.82 11.16 -5.85
CA LYS A 3 11.88 10.22 -6.49
C LYS A 3 10.75 9.85 -5.53
N ARG A 4 9.54 9.73 -6.08
CA ARG A 4 8.34 9.27 -5.37
C ARG A 4 8.36 7.74 -5.25
N VAL A 5 7.71 7.20 -4.22
CA VAL A 5 7.76 5.76 -3.91
C VAL A 5 7.25 4.87 -5.05
N HIS A 6 6.21 5.28 -5.77
CA HIS A 6 5.66 4.51 -6.90
C HIS A 6 6.65 4.37 -8.08
N LEU A 7 7.68 5.22 -8.16
CA LEU A 7 8.76 5.13 -9.16
C LEU A 7 9.92 4.22 -8.74
N LEU A 8 9.84 3.65 -7.53
CA LEU A 8 10.91 2.83 -6.92
C LEU A 8 10.49 1.37 -6.74
N THR A 9 9.27 1.01 -7.15
CA THR A 9 8.70 -0.33 -6.99
C THR A 9 7.79 -0.66 -8.17
N SER A 10 7.34 -1.92 -8.28
CA SER A 10 6.31 -2.28 -9.25
C SER A 10 4.95 -1.64 -8.90
N PRO A 11 4.09 -1.37 -9.89
CA PRO A 11 2.73 -0.86 -9.64
C PRO A 11 1.93 -1.74 -8.67
N ASN A 12 2.02 -3.06 -8.82
CA ASN A 12 1.32 -4.04 -8.00
C ASN A 12 1.74 -3.95 -6.52
N ARG A 13 3.05 -3.99 -6.24
CA ARG A 13 3.57 -3.78 -4.87
C ARG A 13 3.17 -2.42 -4.30
N TYR A 14 3.15 -1.37 -5.13
CA TYR A 14 2.72 -0.05 -4.67
C TYR A 14 1.26 -0.07 -4.20
N ARG A 15 0.36 -0.70 -4.96
CA ARG A 15 -1.06 -0.84 -4.55
C ARG A 15 -1.20 -1.70 -3.28
N ALA A 16 -0.51 -2.84 -3.22
CA ALA A 16 -0.55 -3.73 -2.07
C ALA A 16 -0.06 -3.04 -0.77
N LEU A 17 1.06 -2.32 -0.85
CA LEU A 17 1.61 -1.54 0.27
C LEU A 17 0.73 -0.34 0.63
N THR A 18 0.06 0.28 -0.34
CA THR A 18 -0.90 1.36 -0.09
C THR A 18 -2.11 0.86 0.70
N ALA A 19 -2.61 -0.34 0.37
CA ALA A 19 -3.68 -0.99 1.14
C ALA A 19 -3.26 -1.29 2.57
N LEU A 20 -2.08 -1.91 2.75
CA LEU A 20 -1.51 -2.15 4.08
C LEU A 20 -1.40 -0.86 4.88
N PHE A 21 -0.81 0.17 4.28
CA PHE A 21 -0.58 1.46 4.92
C PHE A 21 -1.88 2.19 5.31
N LEU A 22 -2.90 2.19 4.43
CA LEU A 22 -4.15 2.92 4.68
C LEU A 22 -5.16 2.15 5.53
N LEU A 23 -5.09 0.82 5.61
CA LEU A 23 -6.03 0.02 6.40
C LEU A 23 -5.46 -0.43 7.76
N ALA A 24 -4.14 -0.38 7.95
CA ALA A 24 -3.54 -0.65 9.25
C ALA A 24 -4.04 0.34 10.33
N PRO A 25 -4.18 -0.06 11.60
CA PRO A 25 -4.86 0.73 12.63
C PRO A 25 -4.15 2.04 12.99
N GLN A 26 -2.84 2.14 12.72
CA GLN A 26 -2.05 3.35 12.95
C GLN A 26 -2.60 4.53 12.13
N THR A 27 -2.31 5.76 12.57
CA THR A 27 -2.70 6.97 11.83
C THR A 27 -1.84 7.13 10.57
N PRO A 28 -2.39 7.00 9.34
CA PRO A 28 -1.61 7.16 8.13
C PRO A 28 -1.35 8.65 7.84
N MET A 29 -0.17 8.96 7.30
CA MET A 29 0.18 10.29 6.79
C MET A 29 0.57 10.21 5.31
N LEU A 30 -0.22 10.81 4.44
CA LEU A 30 0.09 10.92 3.01
C LEU A 30 1.00 12.12 2.74
N PHE A 31 1.99 11.93 1.87
CA PHE A 31 2.73 13.05 1.32
C PHE A 31 1.96 13.68 0.16
N GLN A 32 1.98 15.01 0.03
CA GLN A 32 1.17 15.72 -0.98
C GLN A 32 1.36 15.15 -2.40
N GLY A 33 0.28 14.74 -3.07
CA GLY A 33 0.32 14.14 -4.40
C GLY A 33 0.66 12.65 -4.44
N GLN A 34 0.82 11.98 -3.30
CA GLN A 34 0.95 10.53 -3.23
C GLN A 34 -0.34 9.85 -3.73
N GLU A 35 -1.50 10.44 -3.43
CA GLU A 35 -2.82 9.90 -3.75
C GLU A 35 -3.12 9.81 -5.24
N PHE A 36 -2.37 10.52 -6.09
CA PHE A 36 -2.48 10.45 -7.55
C PHE A 36 -1.13 10.16 -8.22
N ALA A 37 -0.21 9.50 -7.49
CA ALA A 37 1.11 9.15 -7.99
C ALA A 37 1.82 10.31 -8.74
N ALA A 38 1.92 11.47 -8.07
CA ALA A 38 2.48 12.68 -8.68
C ALA A 38 3.84 12.43 -9.33
N THR A 39 3.98 12.85 -10.59
CA THR A 39 5.21 12.70 -11.40
C THR A 39 6.32 13.63 -10.93
N SER A 40 5.94 14.81 -10.42
CA SER A 40 6.86 15.80 -9.87
C SER A 40 7.72 15.19 -8.75
N PRO A 41 9.05 15.27 -8.81
CA PRO A 41 9.90 14.89 -7.67
C PRO A 41 9.65 15.82 -6.48
N PHE A 42 10.14 15.46 -5.29
CA PHE A 42 10.24 16.39 -4.18
C PHE A 42 11.69 16.52 -3.76
N PHE A 43 12.30 17.66 -4.10
CA PHE A 43 13.68 17.95 -3.76
C PHE A 43 13.79 18.72 -2.44
N TYR A 44 14.97 18.69 -1.84
CA TYR A 44 15.34 19.68 -0.83
C TYR A 44 15.76 20.97 -1.56
N PHE A 45 15.10 22.08 -1.24
CA PHE A 45 15.38 23.41 -1.78
C PHE A 45 15.40 24.43 -0.63
N ALA A 46 16.17 25.49 -0.77
CA ALA A 46 16.32 26.55 0.22
C ALA A 46 16.66 27.87 -0.47
N ASP A 47 16.08 28.97 0.01
CA ASP A 47 16.32 30.32 -0.53
C ASP A 47 17.21 31.11 0.43
N HIS A 48 18.52 30.85 0.35
CA HIS A 48 19.54 31.60 1.09
C HIS A 48 20.40 32.41 0.11
N LYS A 49 20.98 33.51 0.60
CA LYS A 49 21.87 34.36 -0.18
C LYS A 49 23.33 34.01 0.07
N ASP A 50 24.16 34.32 -0.94
CA ASP A 50 25.62 34.39 -0.85
C ASP A 50 26.27 33.14 -0.22
N GLU A 51 27.13 33.35 0.77
CA GLU A 51 27.93 32.30 1.43
C GLU A 51 27.07 31.19 2.03
N ILE A 52 25.88 31.51 2.54
CA ILE A 52 25.00 30.53 3.17
C ILE A 52 24.48 29.53 2.13
N ALA A 53 24.15 29.98 0.91
CA ALA A 53 23.70 29.09 -0.16
C ALA A 53 24.77 28.04 -0.51
N TYR A 54 26.03 28.48 -0.64
CA TYR A 54 27.16 27.60 -0.89
C TYR A 54 27.37 26.59 0.25
N LEU A 55 27.33 27.06 1.50
CA LEU A 55 27.47 26.19 2.67
C LEU A 55 26.34 25.15 2.76
N VAL A 56 25.10 25.53 2.43
CA VAL A 56 23.94 24.62 2.39
C VAL A 56 24.12 23.57 1.29
N ALA A 57 24.50 23.97 0.07
CA ALA A 57 24.72 23.04 -1.03
C ALA A 57 25.84 22.03 -0.71
N ARG A 58 26.99 22.52 -0.22
CA ARG A 58 28.12 21.67 0.18
C ARG A 58 27.76 20.75 1.35
N GLY A 59 27.09 21.29 2.38
CA GLY A 59 26.62 20.52 3.53
C GLY A 59 25.66 19.42 3.13
N ARG A 60 24.73 19.69 2.22
CA ARG A 60 23.78 18.70 1.70
C ARG A 60 24.48 17.60 0.90
N SER A 61 25.39 17.96 -0.01
CA SER A 61 26.18 17.01 -0.80
C SER A 61 27.00 16.08 0.12
N HIS A 62 27.71 16.66 1.10
CA HIS A 62 28.50 15.91 2.07
C HIS A 62 27.63 15.00 2.94
N PHE A 63 26.50 15.49 3.46
CA PHE A 63 25.56 14.68 4.22
C PHE A 63 25.06 13.48 3.40
N LEU A 64 24.72 13.68 2.12
CA LEU A 64 24.23 12.59 1.28
C LEU A 64 25.31 11.56 0.92
N ALA A 65 26.60 11.91 0.99
CA ALA A 65 27.70 10.99 0.73
C ALA A 65 27.81 9.85 1.77
N GLN A 66 27.08 9.91 2.89
CA GLN A 66 26.96 8.78 3.81
C GLN A 66 26.24 7.57 3.18
N PHE A 67 25.41 7.80 2.16
CA PHE A 67 24.72 6.74 1.42
C PHE A 67 25.59 6.31 0.22
N ARG A 68 26.09 5.06 0.23
CA ARG A 68 27.04 4.55 -0.79
C ARG A 68 26.62 4.82 -2.24
N SER A 69 25.34 4.65 -2.56
CA SER A 69 24.80 4.91 -3.91
C SER A 69 24.78 6.39 -4.29
N LEU A 70 24.80 7.31 -3.32
CA LEU A 70 24.87 8.76 -3.53
C LEU A 70 26.29 9.30 -3.43
N ALA A 71 27.26 8.53 -2.93
CA ALA A 71 28.65 8.96 -2.76
C ALA A 71 29.46 8.93 -4.08
N THR A 72 28.96 8.28 -5.13
CA THR A 72 29.70 8.17 -6.39
C THR A 72 29.81 9.54 -7.08
N PRO A 73 30.92 9.84 -7.77
CA PRO A 73 31.09 11.11 -8.48
C PRO A 73 29.95 11.40 -9.47
N GLU A 74 29.48 10.37 -10.17
CA GLU A 74 28.41 10.47 -11.16
C GLU A 74 27.08 10.88 -10.53
N MET A 75 26.80 10.40 -9.32
CA MET A 75 25.57 10.74 -8.60
C MET A 75 25.70 12.10 -7.90
N GLN A 76 26.86 12.42 -7.34
CA GLN A 76 27.13 13.75 -6.76
C GLN A 76 26.95 14.86 -7.79
N ALA A 77 27.43 14.66 -9.02
CA ALA A 77 27.24 15.60 -10.13
C ALA A 77 25.77 15.77 -10.57
N ARG A 78 24.87 14.85 -10.17
CA ARG A 78 23.43 14.87 -10.50
C ARG A 78 22.56 15.35 -9.35
N LEU A 79 23.12 15.71 -8.20
CA LEU A 79 22.34 16.25 -7.09
C LEU A 79 21.81 17.65 -7.46
N PRO A 80 20.50 17.90 -7.33
CA PRO A 80 19.95 19.24 -7.55
C PRO A 80 20.55 20.23 -6.53
N ASP A 81 20.96 21.39 -7.03
CA ASP A 81 21.39 22.50 -6.17
C ASP A 81 20.17 23.03 -5.38
N PRO A 82 20.20 23.01 -4.03
CA PRO A 82 19.10 23.52 -3.22
C PRO A 82 18.80 25.00 -3.44
N GLY A 83 19.80 25.81 -3.82
CA GLY A 83 19.67 27.25 -4.05
C GLY A 83 19.16 27.61 -5.45
N ASN A 84 19.09 26.65 -6.37
CA ASN A 84 18.61 26.91 -7.73
C ASN A 84 17.07 26.98 -7.75
N PRO A 85 16.44 28.08 -8.23
CA PRO A 85 14.97 28.21 -8.30
C PRO A 85 14.27 27.10 -9.11
N VAL A 86 14.98 26.46 -10.04
CA VAL A 86 14.46 25.32 -10.82
C VAL A 86 14.21 24.11 -9.91
N THR A 87 15.02 23.90 -8.86
CA THR A 87 14.84 22.80 -7.90
C THR A 87 13.51 22.90 -7.15
N PHE A 88 13.13 24.12 -6.74
CA PHE A 88 11.81 24.39 -6.19
C PHE A 88 10.70 24.21 -7.24
N THR A 89 10.88 24.79 -8.42
CA THR A 89 9.86 24.77 -9.48
C THR A 89 9.54 23.35 -9.94
N HIS A 90 10.53 22.47 -10.06
CA HIS A 90 10.34 21.05 -10.35
C HIS A 90 9.66 20.27 -9.22
N SER A 91 9.66 20.80 -8.00
CA SER A 91 8.98 20.18 -6.84
C SER A 91 7.50 20.58 -6.73
N LYS A 92 7.00 21.45 -7.60
CA LYS A 92 5.58 21.81 -7.65
C LYS A 92 4.76 20.67 -8.25
N LEU A 93 3.62 20.40 -7.62
CA LEU A 93 2.68 19.40 -8.10
C LEU A 93 2.08 19.82 -9.45
N ASN A 94 2.05 18.89 -10.40
CA ASN A 94 1.20 18.99 -11.57
C ASN A 94 -0.18 18.41 -11.22
N LEU A 95 -1.18 19.27 -11.00
CA LEU A 95 -2.52 18.80 -10.61
C LEU A 95 -3.24 18.03 -11.72
N ASN A 96 -2.78 18.13 -12.98
CA ASN A 96 -3.31 17.32 -14.07
C ASN A 96 -3.01 15.83 -13.88
N ASP A 97 -1.97 15.48 -13.11
CA ASP A 97 -1.64 14.08 -12.78
C ASP A 97 -2.82 13.36 -12.12
N ARG A 98 -3.68 14.07 -11.36
CA ARG A 98 -4.90 13.49 -10.78
C ARG A 98 -5.87 12.91 -11.80
N TYR A 99 -5.96 13.50 -12.99
CA TYR A 99 -6.83 13.03 -14.06
C TYR A 99 -6.13 11.97 -14.93
N LEU A 100 -4.82 12.10 -15.11
CA LEU A 100 -4.01 11.14 -15.86
C LEU A 100 -3.80 9.82 -15.11
N HIS A 101 -3.72 9.87 -13.78
CA HIS A 101 -3.51 8.74 -12.86
C HIS A 101 -4.78 8.50 -12.04
N LYS A 102 -5.92 8.37 -12.75
CA LYS A 102 -7.24 8.25 -12.14
C LYS A 102 -7.38 6.93 -11.36
N GLU A 103 -6.67 5.89 -11.77
CA GLU A 103 -6.63 4.57 -11.15
C GLU A 103 -6.03 4.64 -9.73
N GLU A 104 -4.90 5.33 -9.58
CA GLU A 104 -4.24 5.56 -8.29
C GLU A 104 -5.09 6.46 -7.39
N TYR A 105 -5.74 7.47 -7.98
CA TYR A 105 -6.66 8.32 -7.24
C TYR A 105 -7.88 7.54 -6.72
N ALA A 106 -8.48 6.70 -7.56
CA ALA A 106 -9.57 5.82 -7.17
C ALA A 106 -9.17 4.85 -6.06
N LEU A 107 -7.96 4.27 -6.14
CA LEU A 107 -7.42 3.39 -5.10
C LEU A 107 -7.39 4.06 -3.73
N HIS A 108 -6.83 5.27 -3.65
CA HIS A 108 -6.73 6.00 -2.40
C HIS A 108 -8.11 6.41 -1.87
N CYS A 109 -9.01 6.89 -2.74
CA CYS A 109 -10.37 7.24 -2.36
C CYS A 109 -11.13 6.03 -1.79
N ASP A 110 -11.07 4.88 -2.45
CA ASP A 110 -11.78 3.67 -2.02
C ASP A 110 -11.20 3.11 -0.72
N LEU A 111 -9.87 3.08 -0.57
CA LEU A 111 -9.24 2.62 0.68
C LEU A 111 -9.54 3.55 1.86
N LEU A 112 -9.53 4.87 1.65
CA LEU A 112 -9.93 5.84 2.69
C LEU A 112 -11.42 5.75 3.02
N SER A 113 -12.26 5.50 2.03
CA SER A 113 -13.69 5.23 2.22
C SER A 113 -13.90 3.96 3.05
N LEU A 114 -13.20 2.87 2.70
CA LEU A 114 -13.25 1.60 3.42
C LEU A 114 -12.79 1.78 4.87
N ARG A 115 -11.65 2.46 5.10
CA ARG A 115 -11.14 2.78 6.43
C ARG A 115 -12.16 3.57 7.28
N ARG A 116 -12.89 4.50 6.65
CA ARG A 116 -13.82 5.40 7.35
C ARG A 116 -15.18 4.75 7.63
N ASN A 117 -15.69 3.98 6.68
CA ASN A 117 -17.09 3.56 6.66
C ASN A 117 -17.30 2.10 7.08
N ASP A 118 -16.27 1.26 7.03
CA ASP A 118 -16.34 -0.09 7.57
C ASP A 118 -16.16 -0.05 9.10
N ALA A 119 -17.15 -0.56 9.83
CA ALA A 119 -17.18 -0.52 11.29
C ALA A 119 -15.98 -1.22 11.95
N VAL A 120 -15.43 -2.25 11.31
CA VAL A 120 -14.32 -3.05 11.85
C VAL A 120 -13.02 -2.29 11.69
N PHE A 121 -12.77 -1.71 10.51
CA PHE A 121 -11.62 -0.84 10.31
C PHE A 121 -11.72 0.41 11.19
N GLN A 122 -12.90 0.98 11.38
CA GLN A 122 -13.11 2.11 12.29
C GLN A 122 -12.78 1.74 13.75
N ALA A 123 -13.33 0.64 14.26
CA ALA A 123 -13.09 0.20 15.63
C ALA A 123 -11.63 -0.15 15.90
N SER A 124 -10.92 -0.69 14.90
CA SER A 124 -9.49 -1.02 15.02
C SER A 124 -8.59 0.20 15.21
N GLN A 125 -9.04 1.40 14.85
CA GLN A 125 -8.27 2.64 15.03
C GLN A 125 -8.23 3.11 16.49
N GLN A 126 -9.12 2.57 17.34
CA GLN A 126 -9.30 2.98 18.73
C GLN A 126 -9.05 1.81 19.70
N SER A 127 -8.69 0.64 19.21
CA SER A 127 -8.55 -0.59 20.01
C SER A 127 -7.41 -1.47 19.51
N ASN A 128 -6.95 -2.40 20.35
CA ASN A 128 -5.98 -3.43 19.97
C ASN A 128 -6.66 -4.70 19.43
N ARG A 129 -7.82 -4.57 18.77
CA ARG A 129 -8.57 -5.71 18.19
C ARG A 129 -8.00 -6.14 16.84
N ILE A 130 -6.69 -6.36 16.81
CA ILE A 130 -5.96 -6.76 15.62
C ILE A 130 -4.89 -7.79 15.99
N ASP A 131 -4.80 -8.85 15.20
CA ASP A 131 -3.68 -9.78 15.22
C ASP A 131 -3.07 -9.89 13.83
N GLY A 132 -1.81 -10.31 13.77
CA GLY A 132 -1.13 -10.55 12.50
C GLY A 132 -0.19 -11.74 12.57
N ALA A 133 -0.02 -12.39 11.42
CA ALA A 133 0.90 -13.50 11.24
C ALA A 133 1.64 -13.40 9.91
N VAL A 134 2.87 -13.92 9.89
CA VAL A 134 3.68 -14.02 8.70
C VAL A 134 3.35 -15.36 8.02
N LEU A 135 2.88 -15.30 6.78
CA LEU A 135 2.52 -16.48 5.98
C LEU A 135 3.72 -17.02 5.18
N SER A 136 4.63 -16.13 4.79
CA SER A 136 5.90 -16.44 4.13
C SER A 136 6.87 -15.27 4.32
N GLN A 137 8.10 -15.36 3.79
CA GLN A 137 9.07 -14.27 3.85
C GLN A 137 8.52 -12.92 3.33
N ASP A 138 7.61 -12.96 2.36
CA ASP A 138 7.08 -11.78 1.67
C ASP A 138 5.55 -11.65 1.77
N ALA A 139 4.90 -12.47 2.60
CA ALA A 139 3.45 -12.46 2.74
C ALA A 139 3.02 -12.48 4.21
N LEU A 140 1.96 -11.73 4.51
CA LEU A 140 1.39 -11.61 5.86
C LEU A 140 -0.13 -11.52 5.81
N VAL A 141 -0.74 -11.84 6.94
CA VAL A 141 -2.15 -11.58 7.23
C VAL A 141 -2.27 -10.64 8.41
N MET A 142 -3.23 -9.73 8.33
CA MET A 142 -3.77 -9.02 9.49
C MET A 142 -5.24 -9.38 9.63
N ARG A 143 -5.66 -9.76 10.84
CA ARG A 143 -7.06 -9.99 11.19
C ARG A 143 -7.54 -8.87 12.08
N PHE A 144 -8.62 -8.21 11.65
CA PHE A 144 -9.32 -7.20 12.43
C PHE A 144 -10.57 -7.85 13.02
N PHE A 145 -10.71 -7.82 14.34
CA PHE A 145 -11.81 -8.49 15.03
C PHE A 145 -12.99 -7.56 15.20
N GLY A 146 -14.11 -7.89 14.56
CA GLY A 146 -15.36 -7.13 14.71
C GLY A 146 -15.96 -7.30 16.11
N GLU A 147 -16.86 -6.41 16.52
CA GLU A 147 -17.51 -6.48 17.84
C GLU A 147 -18.44 -7.69 17.97
N ASN A 148 -19.18 -8.02 16.90
CA ASN A 148 -20.08 -9.17 16.88
C ASN A 148 -19.42 -10.39 16.22
N PRO A 149 -19.85 -11.61 16.58
CA PRO A 149 -19.42 -12.82 15.90
C PRO A 149 -19.74 -12.77 14.41
N GLY A 150 -18.71 -12.91 13.57
CA GLY A 150 -18.88 -12.89 12.12
C GLY A 150 -18.75 -11.51 11.49
N ASP A 151 -18.21 -10.52 12.19
CA ASP A 151 -17.93 -9.20 11.62
C ASP A 151 -16.45 -9.03 11.21
N ASP A 152 -15.58 -10.02 11.37
CA ASP A 152 -14.13 -9.86 11.15
C ASP A 152 -13.75 -9.39 9.74
N ARG A 153 -12.52 -8.85 9.61
CA ARG A 153 -11.86 -8.63 8.31
C ARG A 153 -10.51 -9.30 8.30
N LEU A 154 -10.13 -9.87 7.16
CA LEU A 154 -8.74 -10.20 6.88
C LEU A 154 -8.19 -9.23 5.86
N LEU A 155 -6.96 -8.77 6.07
CA LEU A 155 -6.14 -8.15 5.04
C LEU A 155 -4.95 -9.07 4.80
N LEU A 156 -4.92 -9.67 3.61
CA LEU A 156 -3.80 -10.47 3.14
C LEU A 156 -2.95 -9.61 2.22
N VAL A 157 -1.63 -9.69 2.39
CA VAL A 157 -0.66 -8.96 1.58
C VAL A 157 0.42 -9.94 1.14
N ASN A 158 0.68 -9.99 -0.17
CA ASN A 158 1.78 -10.75 -0.76
C ASN A 158 2.63 -9.79 -1.60
N LEU A 159 3.92 -9.67 -1.29
CA LEU A 159 4.84 -8.76 -1.98
C LEU A 159 5.78 -9.47 -2.96
N SER A 160 5.55 -10.76 -3.21
CA SER A 160 6.41 -11.62 -4.04
C SER A 160 5.57 -12.40 -5.04
N ARG A 161 6.09 -13.53 -5.52
CA ARG A 161 5.36 -14.46 -6.41
C ARG A 161 4.12 -15.04 -5.75
N ASP A 162 3.27 -15.67 -6.55
CA ASP A 162 2.08 -16.38 -6.07
C ASP A 162 2.39 -17.33 -4.92
N LEU A 163 1.53 -17.32 -3.91
CA LEU A 163 1.64 -18.14 -2.71
C LEU A 163 0.49 -19.13 -2.66
N HIS A 164 0.83 -20.41 -2.57
CA HIS A 164 -0.11 -21.51 -2.42
C HIS A 164 -0.06 -22.04 -0.98
N LEU A 165 -1.16 -21.93 -0.26
CA LEU A 165 -1.30 -22.44 1.11
C LEU A 165 -2.20 -23.68 1.09
N VAL A 166 -1.56 -24.86 1.02
CA VAL A 166 -2.20 -26.17 0.94
C VAL A 166 -1.52 -27.17 1.90
N PRO A 167 -2.06 -27.41 3.11
CA PRO A 167 -3.15 -26.65 3.75
C PRO A 167 -2.71 -25.23 4.11
N ALA A 168 -3.66 -24.39 4.55
CA ALA A 168 -3.38 -23.08 5.14
C ALA A 168 -3.45 -23.20 6.68
N PRO A 169 -2.36 -23.60 7.37
CA PRO A 169 -2.42 -24.01 8.77
C PRO A 169 -2.46 -22.84 9.76
N GLU A 170 -2.35 -21.59 9.30
CA GLU A 170 -2.33 -20.41 10.14
C GLU A 170 -3.71 -20.15 10.77
N PRO A 171 -3.86 -20.24 12.12
CA PRO A 171 -5.14 -20.09 12.79
C PRO A 171 -5.88 -18.78 12.48
N LEU A 172 -5.17 -17.67 12.23
CA LEU A 172 -5.82 -16.40 11.88
C LEU A 172 -6.63 -16.48 10.58
N LEU A 173 -6.31 -17.40 9.68
CA LEU A 173 -7.03 -17.61 8.42
C LEU A 173 -8.37 -18.34 8.59
N ALA A 174 -8.60 -18.97 9.76
CA ALA A 174 -9.84 -19.70 10.00
C ALA A 174 -11.05 -18.73 10.02
N PRO A 175 -12.09 -18.99 9.21
CA PRO A 175 -13.29 -18.15 9.22
C PRO A 175 -14.03 -18.26 10.56
N PRO A 176 -14.82 -17.23 10.94
CA PRO A 176 -15.75 -17.34 12.06
C PRO A 176 -16.69 -18.54 11.91
N ASN A 177 -17.20 -19.06 13.03
CA ASN A 177 -18.03 -20.28 13.03
C ASN A 177 -19.24 -20.15 12.08
N GLY A 178 -19.45 -21.15 11.22
CA GLY A 178 -20.54 -21.18 10.23
C GLY A 178 -20.38 -20.22 9.04
N ARG A 179 -19.21 -19.59 8.87
CA ARG A 179 -18.91 -18.65 7.79
C ARG A 179 -17.82 -19.17 6.85
N VAL A 180 -17.74 -18.56 5.68
CA VAL A 180 -16.60 -18.65 4.76
C VAL A 180 -16.11 -17.25 4.41
N TRP A 181 -14.88 -17.12 3.93
CA TRP A 181 -14.36 -15.84 3.46
C TRP A 181 -14.80 -15.57 2.02
N ASP A 182 -15.10 -14.31 1.72
CA ASP A 182 -15.29 -13.79 0.38
C ASP A 182 -14.49 -12.48 0.21
N ALA A 183 -14.16 -12.14 -1.04
CA ALA A 183 -13.38 -10.95 -1.34
C ALA A 183 -14.26 -9.68 -1.31
N ALA A 184 -13.99 -8.81 -0.34
CA ALA A 184 -14.64 -7.51 -0.24
C ALA A 184 -13.96 -6.44 -1.11
N TRP A 185 -12.64 -6.55 -1.25
CA TRP A 185 -11.82 -5.58 -1.97
C TRP A 185 -10.49 -6.24 -2.40
N ALA A 186 -9.95 -5.88 -3.57
CA ALA A 186 -8.66 -6.37 -4.05
C ALA A 186 -7.85 -5.24 -4.70
N SER A 187 -6.54 -5.21 -4.44
CA SER A 187 -5.62 -4.22 -5.02
C SER A 187 -5.50 -4.36 -6.53
N GLU A 188 -5.76 -5.55 -7.05
CA GLU A 188 -5.66 -5.87 -8.47
C GLU A 188 -6.98 -5.69 -9.22
N ASP A 189 -8.01 -5.08 -8.62
CA ASP A 189 -9.22 -4.69 -9.37
C ASP A 189 -8.84 -3.78 -10.56
N PRO A 190 -9.37 -4.02 -11.79
CA PRO A 190 -9.07 -3.21 -12.97
C PRO A 190 -9.32 -1.72 -12.81
N ARG A 191 -10.19 -1.30 -11.88
CA ARG A 191 -10.40 0.13 -11.57
C ARG A 191 -9.16 0.82 -11.01
N TYR A 192 -8.21 0.06 -10.46
CA TYR A 192 -6.93 0.54 -9.93
C TYR A 192 -5.76 0.24 -10.89
N GLY A 193 -6.06 -0.15 -12.13
CA GLY A 193 -5.05 -0.55 -13.11
C GLY A 193 -4.44 -1.94 -12.85
N GLY A 194 -5.13 -2.78 -12.07
CA GLY A 194 -4.78 -4.19 -11.89
C GLY A 194 -5.34 -5.09 -13.01
N LEU A 195 -5.02 -6.38 -12.94
CA LEU A 195 -5.43 -7.38 -13.95
C LEU A 195 -6.63 -8.25 -13.50
N GLY A 196 -7.29 -7.86 -12.42
CA GLY A 196 -8.31 -8.64 -11.75
C GLY A 196 -7.73 -9.66 -10.77
N MET A 197 -8.63 -10.26 -10.00
CA MET A 197 -8.35 -11.37 -9.09
C MET A 197 -9.38 -12.48 -9.35
N PRO A 198 -9.00 -13.76 -9.35
CA PRO A 198 -9.98 -14.84 -9.40
C PRO A 198 -10.90 -14.81 -8.17
N PRO A 199 -12.10 -15.41 -8.24
CA PRO A 199 -12.97 -15.57 -7.08
C PRO A 199 -12.24 -16.21 -5.90
N TRP A 200 -12.52 -15.74 -4.69
CA TRP A 200 -11.87 -16.27 -3.50
C TRP A 200 -12.33 -17.72 -3.25
N PRO A 201 -11.42 -18.68 -2.97
CA PRO A 201 -11.81 -20.05 -2.72
C PRO A 201 -12.61 -20.16 -1.41
N THR A 202 -13.83 -20.70 -1.48
CA THR A 202 -14.72 -20.86 -0.31
C THR A 202 -14.35 -22.07 0.55
N ARG A 203 -13.58 -23.03 0.03
CA ARG A 203 -13.17 -24.26 0.73
C ARG A 203 -11.72 -24.62 0.44
N GLY A 204 -10.88 -24.50 1.47
CA GLY A 204 -9.48 -24.97 1.45
C GLY A 204 -8.62 -24.33 0.36
N ASN A 205 -7.32 -24.60 0.41
CA ASN A 205 -6.35 -24.28 -0.65
C ASN A 205 -6.34 -22.82 -1.10
N TRP A 206 -5.68 -21.97 -0.32
CA TRP A 206 -5.64 -20.54 -0.61
C TRP A 206 -4.57 -20.25 -1.64
N TYR A 207 -4.98 -19.55 -2.70
CA TYR A 207 -4.09 -18.99 -3.71
C TYR A 207 -4.08 -17.48 -3.54
N LEU A 208 -2.94 -16.96 -3.08
CA LEU A 208 -2.73 -15.54 -2.92
C LEU A 208 -1.83 -15.05 -4.07
N GLN A 209 -2.44 -14.30 -4.98
CA GLN A 209 -1.76 -13.73 -6.14
C GLN A 209 -0.53 -12.92 -5.71
N GLY A 210 0.53 -12.99 -6.52
CA GLY A 210 1.76 -12.25 -6.30
C GLY A 210 1.55 -10.74 -6.35
N GLU A 211 2.33 -10.01 -5.54
CA GLU A 211 2.32 -8.55 -5.47
C GLU A 211 0.93 -7.92 -5.25
N SER A 212 0.08 -8.58 -4.48
CA SER A 212 -1.31 -8.17 -4.27
C SER A 212 -1.65 -7.95 -2.80
N ALA A 213 -2.74 -7.21 -2.57
CA ALA A 213 -3.44 -7.20 -1.30
C ALA A 213 -4.93 -7.45 -1.50
N VAL A 214 -5.55 -8.19 -0.59
CA VAL A 214 -6.98 -8.48 -0.62
C VAL A 214 -7.58 -8.34 0.77
N VAL A 215 -8.74 -7.70 0.84
CA VAL A 215 -9.58 -7.66 2.03
C VAL A 215 -10.67 -8.71 1.90
N LEU A 216 -10.80 -9.55 2.92
CA LEU A 216 -11.85 -10.56 3.00
C LEU A 216 -12.84 -10.21 4.11
N ASN A 217 -14.11 -10.51 3.87
CA ASN A 217 -15.16 -10.48 4.86
C ASN A 217 -15.82 -11.86 5.00
N PRO A 218 -16.32 -12.21 6.18
CA PRO A 218 -17.07 -13.43 6.37
C PRO A 218 -18.45 -13.32 5.73
N VAL A 219 -18.86 -14.36 5.01
CA VAL A 219 -20.21 -14.52 4.46
C VAL A 219 -20.81 -15.84 4.92
N ASN A 220 -22.13 -15.95 4.87
CA ASN A 220 -22.79 -17.22 5.18
C ASN A 220 -22.33 -18.28 4.17
N GLN A 221 -22.01 -19.47 4.67
CA GLN A 221 -21.78 -20.60 3.79
C GLN A 221 -23.09 -20.91 3.06
N LEU A 222 -23.14 -20.68 1.75
CA LEU A 222 -24.24 -21.16 0.94
C LEU A 222 -24.30 -22.68 1.12
N LYS A 223 -25.47 -23.20 1.50
CA LYS A 223 -25.70 -24.64 1.45
C LYS A 223 -25.56 -25.01 -0.02
N ASP A 224 -24.55 -25.79 -0.37
CA ASP A 224 -24.53 -26.46 -1.66
C ASP A 224 -25.86 -27.24 -1.73
N THR A 225 -26.77 -26.82 -2.58
CA THR A 225 -27.87 -27.67 -3.02
C THR A 225 -27.21 -28.78 -3.82
N VAL A 226 -26.81 -29.83 -3.11
CA VAL A 226 -26.41 -31.09 -3.73
C VAL A 226 -27.69 -31.66 -4.33
N ASN A 227 -27.92 -31.38 -5.61
CA ASN A 227 -28.80 -32.21 -6.42
C ASN A 227 -28.09 -33.56 -6.58
N HIS A 228 -28.37 -34.47 -5.66
CA HIS A 228 -28.25 -35.88 -5.94
C HIS A 228 -29.44 -36.26 -6.83
N GLU A 229 -29.23 -36.23 -8.14
CA GLU A 229 -29.94 -37.12 -9.06
C GLU A 229 -29.11 -38.38 -9.29
#